data_AF-A0A0R2I9C8-F1
#
_entry.id   AF-A0A0R2I9C8-F1
#
_cell.length_a   1.000
_cell.length_b   1.000
_cell.length_c   1.000
_cell.angle_alpha   90.00
_cell.angle_beta   90.00
_cell.angle_gamma   90.00
#
_symmetry.space_group_name_H-M   'P 1'
#
loop_
_entity.id
_entity.type
_entity.pdbx_description
1 polymer ?
#
loop_
_entity_poly.entity_id
_entity_poly.type
_entity_poly.pdbx_seq_one_letter_code
_entity_poly.pdbx_strand_id
1 'polypeptide(L)'
;MIKMNKVFMLGYYQGVVETAPKILSAEKTNELAIAMTIQHLRHAGVDSASINHFLVDDAHADVREVSRCITLNADELETLQAKILRMGQLA
;
A
#
# COMPACT_ATOMS: atom_id res chain seq x y z
N MET A 1 -8.09 -19.16 -7.83
CA MET A 1 -7.03 -18.20 -7.45
C MET A 1 -7.06 -17.08 -8.47
N ILE A 2 -7.40 -15.85 -8.07
CA ILE A 2 -7.41 -14.70 -8.98
C ILE A 2 -5.95 -14.32 -9.25
N LYS A 3 -5.54 -14.26 -10.51
CA LYS A 3 -4.17 -13.91 -10.90
C LYS A 3 -4.04 -12.40 -11.00
N MET A 4 -3.23 -11.81 -10.14
CA MET A 4 -2.93 -10.38 -10.12
C MET A 4 -2.27 -9.92 -11.45
N ASN A 5 -2.79 -8.84 -12.05
CA ASN A 5 -2.14 -8.18 -13.18
C ASN A 5 -0.99 -7.30 -12.66
N LYS A 6 0.24 -7.81 -12.75
CA LYS A 6 1.44 -7.15 -12.22
C LYS A 6 1.66 -5.74 -12.76
N VAL A 7 1.52 -5.54 -14.07
CA VAL A 7 1.76 -4.23 -14.71
C VAL A 7 0.78 -3.19 -14.18
N PHE A 8 -0.50 -3.57 -14.11
CA PHE A 8 -1.53 -2.69 -13.53
C PHE A 8 -1.22 -2.37 -12.07
N MET A 9 -0.83 -3.36 -11.27
CA MET A 9 -0.58 -3.15 -9.84
C MET A 9 0.68 -2.34 -9.56
N LEU A 10 1.73 -2.47 -10.38
CA LEU A 10 2.90 -1.57 -10.30
C LEU A 10 2.47 -0.13 -10.60
N GLY A 11 1.66 0.08 -11.64
CA GLY A 11 1.09 1.38 -11.95
C GLY A 11 0.21 1.93 -10.83
N TYR A 12 -0.60 1.09 -10.19
CA TYR A 12 -1.41 1.47 -9.03
C TYR A 12 -0.53 1.93 -7.86
N TYR A 13 0.45 1.12 -7.47
CA TYR A 13 1.37 1.44 -6.36
C TYR A 13 2.14 2.73 -6.63
N GLN A 14 2.74 2.87 -7.82
CA GLN A 14 3.45 4.07 -8.24
C GLN A 14 2.53 5.30 -8.29
N GLY A 15 1.29 5.12 -8.76
CA GLY A 15 0.29 6.18 -8.79
C GLY A 15 -0.04 6.72 -7.40
N VAL A 16 -0.11 5.86 -6.38
CA VAL A 16 -0.28 6.32 -4.98
C VAL A 16 0.94 7.12 -4.51
N VAL A 17 2.15 6.66 -4.84
CA VAL A 17 3.39 7.37 -4.49
C VAL A 17 3.44 8.76 -5.13
N GLU A 18 3.08 8.88 -6.40
CA GLU A 18 3.14 10.14 -7.16
C GLU A 18 2.04 11.14 -6.81
N THR A 19 0.87 10.65 -6.36
CA THR A 19 -0.29 11.48 -6.02
C THR A 19 -0.44 11.77 -4.53
N ALA A 20 0.41 11.17 -3.69
CA ALA A 20 0.45 11.46 -2.27
C ALA A 20 0.71 12.96 -2.02
N PRO A 21 0.12 13.56 -0.96
CA PRO A 21 0.38 14.95 -0.60
C PRO A 21 1.89 15.21 -0.43
N LYS A 22 2.42 16.22 -1.12
CA LYS A 22 3.87 16.51 -1.16
C LYS A 22 4.50 16.85 0.20
N ILE A 23 3.69 17.18 1.21
CA ILE A 23 4.15 17.44 2.58
C ILE A 23 4.46 16.15 3.34
N LEU A 24 3.98 14.99 2.86
CA LEU A 24 4.32 13.70 3.46
C LEU A 24 5.79 13.38 3.25
N SER A 25 6.41 12.78 4.26
CA SER A 25 7.73 12.18 4.09
C SER A 25 7.68 11.01 3.11
N ALA A 26 8.84 10.64 2.57
CA ALA A 26 8.96 9.44 1.74
C ALA A 26 8.48 8.17 2.47
N GLU A 27 8.77 8.08 3.78
CA GLU A 27 8.30 6.99 4.64
C GLU A 27 6.76 6.93 4.69
N LYS A 28 6.09 8.06 4.95
CA LYS A 28 4.61 8.11 5.01
C LYS A 28 3.96 7.91 3.66
N THR A 29 4.60 8.36 2.59
CA THR A 29 4.17 8.09 1.21
C THR A 29 4.24 6.59 0.90
N ASN A 30 5.34 5.93 1.25
CA ASN A 30 5.50 4.49 1.06
C ASN A 30 4.50 3.69 1.92
N GLU A 31 4.33 4.07 3.19
CA GLU A 31 3.36 3.45 4.10
C GLU A 31 1.92 3.54 3.55
N LEU A 32 1.55 4.69 2.99
CA LEU A 32 0.25 4.89 2.33
C LEU A 32 0.09 3.98 1.11
N ALA A 33 1.09 3.94 0.22
CA ALA A 33 1.07 3.11 -0.98
C ALA A 33 0.96 1.62 -0.66
N ILE A 34 1.70 1.14 0.34
CA ILE A 34 1.61 -0.24 0.85
C ILE A 34 0.20 -0.53 1.37
N ALA A 35 -0.33 0.31 2.26
CA ALA A 35 -1.63 0.08 2.88
C ALA A 35 -2.78 0.03 1.85
N MET A 36 -2.80 1.00 0.92
CA MET A 36 -3.80 1.05 -0.16
C MET A 36 -3.69 -0.15 -1.11
N THR A 37 -2.47 -0.61 -1.41
CA THR A 37 -2.24 -1.74 -2.30
C THR A 37 -2.67 -3.07 -1.67
N ILE A 38 -2.35 -3.27 -0.38
CA ILE A 38 -2.80 -4.45 0.38
C ILE A 38 -4.33 -4.51 0.40
N GLN A 39 -4.99 -3.39 0.72
CA GLN A 39 -6.45 -3.34 0.78
C GLN A 39 -7.09 -3.63 -0.59
N HIS A 40 -6.57 -3.02 -1.67
CA HIS A 40 -7.05 -3.27 -3.03
C HIS A 40 -6.93 -4.75 -3.42
N LEU A 41 -5.76 -5.36 -3.20
CA LEU A 41 -5.51 -6.76 -3.57
C LEU A 41 -6.32 -7.75 -2.74
N ARG A 42 -6.55 -7.45 -1.45
CA ARG A 42 -7.43 -8.25 -0.59
C ARG A 42 -8.88 -8.20 -1.04
N HIS A 43 -9.39 -7.01 -1.40
CA HIS A 43 -10.72 -6.88 -1.98
C HIS A 43 -10.84 -7.67 -3.29
N ALA A 44 -9.76 -7.76 -4.06
CA ALA A 44 -9.68 -8.59 -5.27
C ALA A 44 -9.46 -10.09 -4.99
N GLY A 45 -9.43 -10.52 -3.73
CA GLY A 45 -9.28 -11.93 -3.35
C GLY A 45 -7.88 -12.52 -3.56
N VAL A 46 -6.84 -11.68 -3.61
CA VAL A 46 -5.44 -12.12 -3.69
C VAL A 46 -4.93 -12.49 -2.29
N ASP A 47 -4.22 -13.61 -2.19
CA ASP A 47 -3.71 -14.12 -0.92
C ASP A 47 -2.51 -13.30 -0.41
N SER A 48 -2.29 -13.31 0.91
CA SER A 48 -1.23 -12.54 1.56
C SER A 48 0.18 -12.88 1.07
N ALA A 49 0.46 -14.13 0.66
CA ALA A 49 1.79 -14.49 0.17
C ALA A 49 2.07 -13.85 -1.19
N SER A 50 1.10 -13.91 -2.10
CA SER A 50 1.16 -13.21 -3.40
C SER A 50 1.29 -11.70 -3.24
N ILE A 51 0.58 -11.10 -2.27
CA ILE A 51 0.68 -9.66 -1.97
C ILE A 51 2.07 -9.31 -1.43
N ASN A 52 2.61 -10.11 -0.50
CA ASN A 52 3.93 -9.89 0.08
C ASN A 52 5.03 -9.93 -0.99
N HIS A 53 5.04 -11.00 -1.80
CA HIS A 53 5.98 -11.14 -2.92
C HIS A 53 5.87 -9.96 -3.88
N PHE A 54 4.66 -9.54 -4.25
CA PHE A 54 4.48 -8.39 -5.12
C PHE A 54 5.09 -7.11 -4.53
N LEU A 55 4.78 -6.79 -3.29
CA LEU A 55 5.23 -5.54 -2.68
C LEU A 55 6.74 -5.52 -2.46
N VAL A 56 7.34 -6.64 -2.04
CA VAL A 56 8.77 -6.72 -1.73
C VAL A 56 9.61 -6.89 -2.99
N ASP A 57 9.26 -7.85 -3.84
CA ASP A 57 10.11 -8.27 -4.95
C ASP A 57 9.84 -7.50 -6.24
N ASP A 58 8.56 -7.21 -6.54
CA ASP A 58 8.19 -6.50 -7.77
C ASP A 58 8.16 -4.97 -7.58
N ALA A 59 7.57 -4.48 -6.47
CA ALA A 59 7.42 -3.04 -6.20
C ALA A 59 8.56 -2.43 -5.35
N HIS A 60 9.46 -3.27 -4.82
CA HIS A 60 10.58 -2.85 -3.96
C HIS A 60 10.19 -1.98 -2.76
N ALA A 61 9.01 -2.22 -2.19
CA ALA A 61 8.53 -1.55 -1.00
C ALA A 61 9.32 -1.98 0.25
N ASP A 62 9.35 -1.13 1.27
CA ASP A 62 10.03 -1.43 2.53
C ASP A 62 9.47 -2.69 3.20
N VAL A 63 10.35 -3.69 3.40
CA VAL A 63 9.99 -5.02 3.91
C VAL A 63 9.39 -4.97 5.31
N ARG A 64 9.86 -4.05 6.17
CA ARG A 64 9.35 -3.92 7.55
C ARG A 64 7.93 -3.36 7.52
N GLU A 65 7.68 -2.35 6.69
CA GLU A 65 6.35 -1.77 6.51
C GLU A 65 5.38 -2.75 5.85
N VAL A 66 5.81 -3.52 4.84
CA VAL A 66 4.98 -4.57 4.24
C VAL A 66 4.60 -5.62 5.29
N SER A 67 5.57 -6.09 6.08
CA SER A 67 5.34 -7.09 7.11
C SER A 67 4.39 -6.60 8.20
N ARG A 68 4.48 -5.33 8.58
CA ARG A 68 3.58 -4.71 9.56
C ARG A 68 2.18 -4.50 8.99
N CYS A 69 2.06 -3.94 7.79
CA CYS A 69 0.77 -3.63 7.19
C CYS A 69 -0.01 -4.90 6.80
N ILE A 70 0.67 -5.97 6.41
CA ILE A 70 -0.02 -7.22 6.02
C ILE A 70 -0.65 -7.95 7.22
N THR A 71 -0.29 -7.63 8.46
CA THR A 71 -0.98 -8.18 9.64
C THR A 71 -2.22 -7.40 10.05
N LEU A 72 -2.41 -6.19 9.52
CA LEU A 72 -3.56 -5.35 9.83
C LEU A 72 -4.83 -5.87 9.15
N ASN A 73 -5.98 -5.69 9.79
CA ASN A 73 -7.29 -5.94 9.18
C ASN A 73 -7.74 -4.75 8.29
N ALA A 74 -8.91 -4.86 7.66
CA ALA A 74 -9.42 -3.84 6.74
C ALA A 74 -9.63 -2.48 7.43
N ASP A 75 -10.26 -2.46 8.61
CA ASP A 75 -10.54 -1.23 9.37
C ASP A 75 -9.25 -0.56 9.86
N GLU A 76 -8.25 -1.36 10.25
CA GLU A 76 -6.94 -0.88 10.66
C GLU A 76 -6.16 -0.27 9.48
N LEU A 77 -6.22 -0.90 8.30
CA LEU A 77 -5.62 -0.36 7.08
C LEU A 77 -6.29 0.95 6.65
N GLU A 78 -7.61 1.02 6.70
CA GLU A 78 -8.35 2.24 6.37
C GLU A 78 -8.06 3.37 7.37
N THR A 79 -8.02 3.03 8.67
CA THR A 79 -7.65 3.98 9.73
C THR A 79 -6.22 4.50 9.52
N LEU A 80 -5.28 3.65 9.12
CA LEU A 80 -3.90 4.04 8.83
C LEU A 80 -3.84 5.03 7.65
N GLN A 81 -4.52 4.71 6.56
CA GLN A 81 -4.59 5.59 5.37
C GLN A 81 -5.19 6.95 5.72
N ALA A 82 -6.31 6.97 6.46
CA ALA A 82 -6.95 8.21 6.89
C ALA A 82 -6.04 9.07 7.78
N LYS A 83 -5.28 8.45 8.70
CA LYS A 83 -4.31 9.16 9.54
C LYS A 83 -3.20 9.80 8.69
N ILE A 84 -2.62 9.06 7.75
CA ILE A 84 -1.55 9.57 6.88
C ILE A 84 -2.09 10.69 5.98
N LEU A 85 -3.24 10.51 5.34
CA LEU A 85 -3.85 11.53 4.50
C LEU A 85 -4.18 12.80 5.29
N ARG A 86 -4.63 12.67 6.55
CA ARG A 86 -4.87 13.83 7.43
C ARG A 86 -3.59 14.60 7.72
N MET A 87 -2.44 13.93 7.87
CA MET A 87 -1.14 14.62 7.97
C MET A 87 -0.84 15.45 6.72
N GLY A 88 -1.25 14.95 5.55
CA GLY A 88 -1.11 15.62 4.26
C GLY A 88 -2.04 16.82 4.04
N GLN A 89 -3.06 17.00 4.87
CA GLN A 89 -4.09 18.06 4.77
C GLN A 89 -3.86 19.22 5.74
N LEU A 90 -2.97 19.09 6.72
CA LEU A 90 -2.71 20.10 7.75
C LEU A 90 -1.65 21.14 7.34
N ALA A 91 -1.54 21.44 6.04
CA ALA A 91 -0.63 22.43 5.48
C ALA A 91 -1.33 23.76 5.17
#